data_AF-A0A1Y1RDW3-F1
#
_entry.id   AF-A0A1Y1RDW3-F1
#
_cell.length_a   1.000
_cell.length_b   1.000
_cell.length_c   1.000
_cell.angle_alpha   90.00
_cell.angle_beta   90.00
_cell.angle_gamma   90.00
#
_symmetry.space_group_name_H-M   'P 1'
#
loop_
_entity.id
_entity.type
_entity.pdbx_description
1 polymer ?
#
loop_
_entity_poly.entity_id
_entity_poly.type
_entity_poly.pdbx_seq_one_letter_code
_entity_poly.pdbx_strand_id
1 'polypeptide(L)'
;PEAHTPEEKVAQDIKIVCGNKFPITIDLNSTEPYKSCSLPIEGANESNITWISCRPDLLEVNETNHSLRVPNPDLITGKTCVNLKGTFQYGDVNKTELFKVIILPQIRELTHEEACDVLKKAAEDLRSRLHDVIDINDGLYPSLPLSMGDVEIRWVSCDTSAVEIETGNEEAMIINKNQSGEDKMVKIKAVLKLQNLYKEVCFTVHAPSA
;
A
#
# COMPACT_ATOMS: atom_id res chain seq x y z
N PRO A 1 -23.13 -46.60 14.08
CA PRO A 1 -22.61 -45.42 13.35
C PRO A 1 -23.66 -44.93 12.36
N GLU A 2 -24.33 -43.82 12.66
CA GLU A 2 -25.23 -43.19 11.69
C GLU A 2 -24.40 -42.74 10.48
N ALA A 3 -24.79 -43.20 9.29
CA ALA A 3 -24.16 -42.76 8.06
C ALA A 3 -24.63 -41.32 7.77
N HIS A 4 -23.69 -40.36 7.80
CA HIS A 4 -23.96 -38.98 7.41
C HIS A 4 -24.47 -38.90 5.96
N THR A 5 -25.43 -38.01 5.71
CA THR A 5 -25.90 -37.77 4.33
C THR A 5 -24.82 -37.10 3.48
N PRO A 6 -24.87 -37.22 2.14
CA PRO A 6 -23.98 -36.49 1.23
C PRO A 6 -23.89 -34.97 1.53
N GLU A 7 -25.01 -34.33 1.86
CA GLU A 7 -25.07 -32.91 2.19
C GLU A 7 -24.37 -32.56 3.50
N GLU A 8 -24.46 -33.44 4.50
CA GLU A 8 -23.78 -33.31 5.79
C GLU A 8 -22.27 -33.48 5.62
N LYS A 9 -21.83 -34.46 4.83
CA LYS A 9 -20.41 -34.69 4.52
C LYS A 9 -19.79 -33.46 3.86
N VAL A 10 -20.42 -32.92 2.82
CA VAL A 10 -19.95 -31.70 2.12
C VAL A 10 -19.93 -30.50 3.07
N ALA A 11 -20.96 -30.31 3.90
CA ALA A 11 -21.01 -29.19 4.84
C ALA A 11 -19.92 -29.29 5.93
N GLN A 12 -19.64 -30.50 6.43
CA GLN A 12 -18.55 -30.74 7.37
C GLN A 12 -17.20 -30.47 6.72
N ASP A 13 -16.98 -30.93 5.49
CA ASP A 13 -15.73 -30.70 4.76
C ASP A 13 -15.47 -29.21 4.50
N ILE A 14 -16.50 -28.44 4.11
CA ILE A 14 -16.41 -26.98 3.99
C ILE A 14 -15.98 -26.35 5.32
N LYS A 15 -16.61 -26.76 6.43
CA LYS A 15 -16.30 -26.23 7.76
C LYS A 15 -14.86 -26.54 8.19
N ILE A 16 -14.40 -27.77 7.93
CA ILE A 16 -13.03 -28.21 8.24
C ILE A 16 -12.02 -27.41 7.42
N VAL A 17 -12.25 -27.25 6.11
CA VAL A 17 -11.37 -26.48 5.23
C VAL A 17 -11.34 -25.00 5.65
N CYS A 18 -12.50 -24.41 5.94
CA CYS A 18 -12.61 -23.03 6.40
C CYS A 18 -11.84 -22.79 7.71
N GLY A 19 -12.02 -23.67 8.70
CA GLY A 19 -11.41 -23.50 10.03
C GLY A 19 -9.92 -23.81 10.09
N ASN A 20 -9.42 -24.75 9.29
CA ASN A 20 -8.05 -25.23 9.40
C ASN A 20 -7.07 -24.57 8.42
N LYS A 21 -7.57 -23.98 7.32
CA LYS A 21 -6.70 -23.54 6.22
C LYS A 21 -6.95 -22.10 5.77
N PHE A 22 -7.95 -21.40 6.29
CA PHE A 22 -8.28 -20.04 5.87
C PHE A 22 -8.45 -19.05 7.04
N PRO A 23 -8.17 -17.75 6.83
CA PRO A 23 -7.63 -17.16 5.59
C PRO A 23 -6.17 -17.56 5.35
N ILE A 24 -5.81 -17.76 4.08
CA ILE A 24 -4.41 -18.00 3.70
C ILE A 24 -3.72 -16.63 3.64
N THR A 25 -2.53 -16.51 4.22
CA THR A 25 -1.69 -15.32 4.07
C THR A 25 -0.45 -15.65 3.26
N ILE A 26 -0.21 -14.89 2.19
CA ILE A 26 0.96 -14.97 1.32
C ILE A 26 1.82 -13.73 1.62
N ASP A 27 2.96 -13.92 2.27
CA ASP A 27 3.92 -12.84 2.54
C ASP A 27 5.01 -12.80 1.48
N LEU A 28 4.94 -11.82 0.57
CA LEU A 28 5.86 -11.70 -0.57
C LEU A 28 7.36 -11.61 -0.19
N ASN A 29 7.69 -11.47 1.09
CA ASN A 29 9.06 -11.40 1.63
C ASN A 29 9.57 -12.69 2.26
N SER A 30 8.71 -13.70 2.40
CA SER A 30 9.09 -14.96 3.05
C SER A 30 10.22 -15.64 2.25
N THR A 31 11.29 -16.03 2.95
CA THR A 31 12.42 -16.78 2.38
C THR A 31 12.14 -18.26 2.26
N GLU A 32 11.13 -18.75 2.96
CA GLU A 32 10.49 -19.97 2.51
C GLU A 32 9.88 -19.61 1.16
N PRO A 33 10.26 -20.28 0.04
CA PRO A 33 9.43 -20.19 -1.14
C PRO A 33 8.01 -20.41 -0.64
N TYR A 34 7.02 -19.76 -1.23
CA TYR A 34 5.64 -20.24 -1.17
C TYR A 34 5.66 -21.64 -1.77
N LYS A 35 6.23 -22.61 -1.05
CA LYS A 35 6.07 -24.02 -1.18
C LYS A 35 4.62 -24.15 -0.84
N SER A 36 3.83 -23.94 -1.90
CA SER A 36 2.60 -24.64 -2.12
C SER A 36 1.79 -24.69 -0.84
N CYS A 37 1.10 -23.59 -0.51
CA CYS A 37 -0.13 -23.74 0.24
C CYS A 37 -1.05 -24.55 -0.68
N SER A 38 -0.84 -25.87 -0.67
CA SER A 38 -1.53 -26.82 -1.53
C SER A 38 -2.96 -26.82 -1.04
N LEU A 39 -3.83 -26.29 -1.89
CA LEU A 39 -5.25 -26.32 -1.66
C LEU A 39 -5.67 -27.80 -1.60
N PRO A 40 -6.46 -28.21 -0.58
CA PRO A 40 -6.92 -29.59 -0.50
C PRO A 40 -7.78 -29.88 -1.74
N ILE A 41 -7.54 -31.03 -2.36
CA ILE A 41 -8.37 -31.55 -3.47
C ILE A 41 -9.38 -32.59 -2.99
N GLU A 42 -9.26 -33.01 -1.74
CA GLU A 42 -10.13 -33.98 -1.10
C GLU A 42 -10.45 -33.50 0.32
N GLY A 43 -11.74 -33.60 0.69
CA GLY A 43 -12.25 -33.33 2.02
C GLY A 43 -12.06 -34.52 2.97
N ALA A 44 -12.24 -34.30 4.27
CA ALA A 44 -12.09 -35.36 5.27
C ALA A 44 -13.14 -36.48 5.11
N ASN A 45 -14.25 -36.19 4.46
CA ASN A 45 -15.32 -37.13 4.12
C ASN A 45 -15.31 -37.53 2.63
N GLU A 46 -14.14 -37.52 1.98
CA GLU A 46 -13.92 -37.92 0.57
C GLU A 46 -14.65 -37.03 -0.45
N SER A 47 -15.02 -35.80 -0.08
CA SER A 47 -15.54 -34.83 -1.06
C SER A 47 -14.42 -34.39 -1.99
N ASN A 48 -14.65 -34.38 -3.31
CA ASN A 48 -13.73 -33.75 -4.26
C ASN A 48 -13.80 -32.22 -4.13
N ILE A 49 -12.66 -31.54 -4.15
CA ILE A 49 -12.58 -30.09 -4.00
C ILE A 49 -11.83 -29.48 -5.19
N THR A 50 -12.46 -28.53 -5.86
CA THR A 50 -11.84 -27.73 -6.94
C THR A 50 -11.78 -26.26 -6.58
N TRP A 51 -10.76 -25.57 -7.07
CA TRP A 51 -10.45 -24.19 -6.69
C TRP A 51 -10.28 -23.29 -7.90
N ILE A 52 -10.87 -22.10 -7.84
CA ILE A 52 -10.65 -21.06 -8.84
C ILE A 52 -10.45 -19.71 -8.16
N SER A 53 -9.52 -18.90 -8.67
CA SER A 53 -9.33 -17.53 -8.20
C SER A 53 -10.34 -16.59 -8.82
N CYS A 54 -10.93 -15.71 -8.00
CA CYS A 54 -11.77 -14.63 -8.50
C CYS A 54 -10.96 -13.47 -9.09
N ARG A 55 -9.63 -13.45 -8.91
CA ARG A 55 -8.69 -12.46 -9.48
C ARG A 55 -7.41 -13.14 -9.97
N PRO A 56 -7.46 -13.85 -11.12
CA PRO A 56 -6.30 -14.59 -11.65
C PRO A 56 -5.13 -13.68 -12.06
N ASP A 57 -5.39 -12.39 -12.27
CA ASP A 57 -4.38 -11.35 -12.49
C ASP A 57 -3.45 -11.15 -11.27
N LEU A 58 -3.97 -11.37 -10.06
CA LEU A 58 -3.24 -11.19 -8.79
C LEU A 58 -2.88 -12.51 -8.11
N LEU A 59 -3.70 -13.55 -8.27
CA LEU A 59 -3.55 -14.83 -7.60
C LEU A 59 -3.97 -15.94 -8.54
N GLU A 60 -3.02 -16.73 -9.01
CA GLU A 60 -3.21 -17.90 -9.86
C GLU A 60 -3.30 -19.17 -8.99
N VAL A 61 -4.20 -20.08 -9.38
CA VAL A 61 -4.24 -21.45 -8.84
C VAL A 61 -3.61 -22.37 -9.87
N ASN A 62 -2.53 -23.04 -9.51
CA ASN A 62 -1.88 -24.01 -10.39
C ASN A 62 -2.71 -25.29 -10.44
N GLU A 63 -3.19 -25.67 -11.62
CA GLU A 63 -4.06 -26.84 -11.78
C GLU A 63 -3.35 -28.18 -11.56
N THR A 64 -2.02 -28.24 -11.71
CA THR A 64 -1.23 -29.48 -11.63
C THR A 64 -0.88 -29.87 -10.20
N ASN A 65 -0.57 -28.89 -9.34
CA ASN A 65 -0.15 -29.13 -7.95
C ASN A 65 -1.01 -28.40 -6.91
N HIS A 66 -2.10 -27.75 -7.35
CA HIS A 66 -3.06 -27.02 -6.53
C HIS A 66 -2.41 -25.97 -5.62
N SER A 67 -1.30 -25.39 -6.06
CA SER A 67 -0.61 -24.31 -5.35
C SER A 67 -1.13 -22.94 -5.75
N LEU A 68 -0.89 -21.95 -4.88
CA LEU A 68 -1.14 -20.55 -5.15
C LEU A 68 0.14 -19.87 -5.65
N ARG A 69 0.01 -19.02 -6.66
CA ARG A 69 1.09 -18.20 -7.21
C ARG A 69 0.63 -16.76 -7.41
N VAL A 70 1.48 -15.80 -7.07
CA VAL A 70 1.28 -14.39 -7.41
C VAL A 70 2.12 -14.08 -8.65
N PRO A 71 1.53 -13.90 -9.84
CA PRO A 71 2.28 -13.78 -11.09
C PRO A 71 3.03 -12.46 -11.22
N ASN A 72 2.52 -11.38 -10.61
CA ASN A 72 3.12 -10.04 -10.65
C ASN A 72 3.28 -9.43 -9.24
N PRO A 73 4.27 -9.87 -8.45
CA PRO A 73 4.45 -9.42 -7.06
C PRO A 73 4.64 -7.90 -6.92
N ASP A 74 5.34 -7.25 -7.86
CA ASP A 74 5.63 -5.80 -7.81
C ASP A 74 4.38 -4.92 -7.92
N LEU A 75 3.27 -5.45 -8.43
CA LEU A 75 1.99 -4.71 -8.48
C LEU A 75 1.27 -4.68 -7.13
N ILE A 76 1.73 -5.46 -6.14
CA ILE A 76 1.17 -5.49 -4.79
C ILE A 76 1.86 -4.43 -3.95
N THR A 77 1.33 -3.20 -4.00
CA THR A 77 1.86 -2.04 -3.25
C THR A 77 1.32 -1.93 -1.82
N GLY A 78 0.40 -2.82 -1.44
CA GLY A 78 -0.20 -2.86 -0.11
C GLY A 78 -0.90 -4.19 0.18
N LYS A 79 -1.37 -4.35 1.42
CA LYS A 79 -2.12 -5.55 1.83
C LYS A 79 -3.35 -5.72 0.95
N THR A 80 -3.38 -6.80 0.17
CA THR A 80 -4.41 -7.06 -0.83
C THR A 80 -5.21 -8.30 -0.46
N CYS A 81 -6.53 -8.27 -0.61
CA CYS A 81 -7.40 -9.43 -0.38
C CYS A 81 -7.95 -9.95 -1.72
N VAL A 82 -7.82 -11.26 -1.93
CA VAL A 82 -8.39 -11.98 -3.08
C VAL A 82 -9.31 -13.09 -2.58
N ASN A 83 -10.44 -13.30 -3.23
CA ASN A 83 -11.32 -14.44 -2.94
C ASN A 83 -10.96 -15.63 -3.85
N LEU A 84 -10.89 -16.81 -3.26
CA LEU A 84 -10.89 -18.10 -3.94
C LEU A 84 -12.28 -18.72 -3.82
N LYS A 85 -12.78 -19.29 -4.91
CA LYS A 85 -14.01 -20.06 -4.93
C LYS A 85 -13.66 -21.54 -4.86
N GLY A 86 -14.02 -22.19 -3.75
CA GLY A 86 -13.88 -23.63 -3.56
C GLY A 86 -15.19 -24.35 -3.83
N THR A 87 -15.18 -25.37 -4.68
CA THR A 87 -16.34 -26.20 -5.03
C THR A 87 -16.15 -27.60 -4.47
N PHE A 88 -17.06 -28.05 -3.63
CA PHE A 88 -17.01 -29.30 -2.88
C PHE A 88 -18.09 -30.25 -3.39
N GLN A 89 -17.71 -31.45 -3.80
CA GLN A 89 -18.61 -32.43 -4.39
C GLN A 89 -18.50 -33.79 -3.70
N TYR A 90 -19.65 -34.35 -3.29
CA TYR A 90 -19.75 -35.73 -2.83
C TYR A 90 -20.99 -36.38 -3.45
N GLY A 91 -20.80 -37.41 -4.29
CA GLY A 91 -21.87 -37.97 -5.11
C GLY A 91 -22.51 -36.89 -6.01
N ASP A 92 -23.83 -36.74 -5.92
CA ASP A 92 -24.60 -35.75 -6.67
C ASP A 92 -24.69 -34.37 -5.97
N VAL A 93 -24.18 -34.26 -4.74
CA VAL A 93 -24.21 -33.00 -3.99
C VAL A 93 -23.01 -32.16 -4.34
N ASN A 94 -23.26 -30.90 -4.69
CA ASN A 94 -22.24 -29.90 -4.94
C ASN A 94 -22.55 -28.61 -4.14
N LYS A 95 -21.56 -28.08 -3.42
CA LYS A 95 -21.63 -26.78 -2.75
C LYS A 95 -20.40 -25.95 -3.06
N THR A 96 -20.58 -24.63 -3.06
CA THR A 96 -19.49 -23.68 -3.28
C THR A 96 -19.41 -22.70 -2.12
N GLU A 97 -18.19 -22.39 -1.70
CA GLU A 97 -17.90 -21.37 -0.68
C GLU A 97 -16.77 -20.44 -1.15
N LEU A 98 -16.78 -19.19 -0.68
CA LEU A 98 -15.71 -18.22 -0.93
C LEU A 98 -14.74 -18.16 0.25
N PHE A 99 -13.45 -18.22 -0.07
CA PHE A 99 -12.38 -18.22 0.91
C PHE A 99 -11.44 -17.05 0.66
N LYS A 100 -11.06 -16.35 1.72
CA LYS A 100 -10.21 -15.16 1.63
C LYS A 100 -8.73 -15.54 1.64
N VAL A 101 -7.98 -14.97 0.70
CA VAL A 101 -6.52 -14.98 0.66
C VAL A 101 -6.02 -13.56 0.84
N ILE A 102 -5.06 -13.38 1.73
CA ILE A 102 -4.43 -12.11 2.05
C ILE A 102 -3.02 -12.14 1.46
N ILE A 103 -2.68 -11.17 0.60
CA ILE A 103 -1.35 -11.02 0.02
C ILE A 103 -0.71 -9.80 0.69
N LEU A 104 0.43 -9.99 1.35
CA LEU A 104 1.23 -8.90 1.92
C LEU A 104 2.24 -8.43 0.86
N PRO A 105 2.47 -7.11 0.74
CA PRO A 105 3.37 -6.55 -0.27
C PRO A 105 4.82 -6.98 -0.01
N GLN A 106 5.62 -6.97 -1.07
CA GLN A 106 7.06 -7.15 -0.91
C GLN A 106 7.66 -5.89 -0.28
N ILE A 107 8.24 -6.04 0.91
CA ILE A 107 9.14 -5.09 1.54
C ILE A 107 10.52 -5.36 0.93
N ARG A 108 10.78 -4.83 -0.26
CA ARG A 108 12.15 -4.79 -0.79
C ARG A 108 12.76 -3.44 -0.52
N GLU A 109 14.03 -3.46 -0.10
CA GLU A 109 14.85 -2.26 -0.16
C GLU A 109 14.87 -1.78 -1.61
N LEU A 110 14.40 -0.55 -1.83
CA LEU A 110 14.50 0.07 -3.14
C LEU A 110 15.97 0.11 -3.55
N THR A 111 16.25 -0.23 -4.80
CA THR A 111 17.58 0.05 -5.36
C THR A 111 17.85 1.55 -5.35
N HIS A 112 19.11 1.94 -5.45
CA HIS A 112 19.48 3.35 -5.53
C HIS A 112 18.74 4.09 -6.66
N GLU A 113 18.58 3.44 -7.81
CA GLU A 113 17.89 4.01 -8.99
C GLU A 113 16.40 4.20 -8.73
N GLU A 114 15.72 3.19 -8.20
CA GLU A 114 14.28 3.28 -7.89
C GLU A 114 14.01 4.31 -6.79
N ALA A 115 14.85 4.35 -5.75
CA ALA A 115 14.73 5.36 -4.70
C ALA A 115 14.93 6.78 -5.25
N CYS A 116 15.84 6.96 -6.21
CA CYS A 116 16.00 8.22 -6.94
C CYS A 116 14.73 8.59 -7.74
N ASP A 117 14.09 7.62 -8.38
CA ASP A 117 12.88 7.86 -9.16
C ASP A 117 11.66 8.17 -8.27
N VAL A 118 11.53 7.52 -7.12
CA VAL A 118 10.52 7.87 -6.11
C VAL A 118 10.74 9.31 -5.62
N LEU A 119 11.99 9.70 -5.30
CA LEU A 119 12.30 11.07 -4.89
C LEU A 119 12.02 12.10 -6.01
N LYS A 120 12.30 11.77 -7.28
CA LYS A 120 11.97 12.64 -8.42
C LYS A 120 10.47 12.85 -8.55
N LYS A 121 9.69 11.76 -8.55
CA LYS A 121 8.24 11.81 -8.66
C LYS A 121 7.62 12.59 -7.49
N ALA A 122 8.06 12.33 -6.26
CA ALA A 122 7.60 13.07 -5.09
C ALA A 122 7.91 14.58 -5.21
N ALA A 123 9.06 14.96 -5.75
CA ALA A 123 9.40 16.36 -6.01
C ALA A 123 8.48 17.00 -7.08
N GLU A 124 8.15 16.27 -8.14
CA GLU A 124 7.23 16.73 -9.19
C GLU A 124 5.81 16.88 -8.67
N ASP A 125 5.31 15.89 -7.93
CA ASP A 125 3.99 15.92 -7.28
C ASP A 125 3.92 17.08 -6.27
N LEU A 126 5.00 17.32 -5.52
CA LEU A 126 5.08 18.44 -4.58
C LEU A 126 5.00 19.79 -5.31
N ARG A 127 5.73 19.96 -6.42
CA ARG A 127 5.65 21.16 -7.27
C ARG A 127 4.27 21.35 -7.86
N SER A 128 3.64 20.27 -8.33
CA SER A 128 2.28 20.34 -8.89
C SER A 128 1.25 20.76 -7.86
N ARG A 129 1.45 20.41 -6.57
CA ARG A 129 0.51 20.77 -5.51
C ARG A 129 0.69 22.20 -5.01
N LEU A 130 1.93 22.63 -4.78
CA LEU A 130 2.21 23.94 -4.16
C LEU A 130 2.40 25.06 -5.19
N HIS A 131 2.63 24.74 -6.46
CA HIS A 131 3.15 25.66 -7.48
C HIS A 131 4.53 26.23 -7.09
N ASP A 132 5.21 26.90 -8.02
CA ASP A 132 6.56 27.45 -7.74
C ASP A 132 6.54 28.70 -6.85
N VAL A 133 5.39 29.39 -6.81
CA VAL A 133 5.16 30.58 -5.99
C VAL A 133 4.01 30.30 -5.03
N ILE A 134 4.29 30.53 -3.75
CA ILE A 134 3.37 30.40 -2.63
C ILE A 134 3.02 31.80 -2.14
N ASP A 135 1.82 32.26 -2.44
CA ASP A 135 1.35 33.56 -1.98
C ASP A 135 0.71 33.44 -0.60
N ILE A 136 1.26 34.18 0.39
CA ILE A 136 0.63 34.31 1.70
C ILE A 136 -0.48 35.36 1.55
N ASN A 137 -1.71 34.93 1.30
CA ASN A 137 -2.88 35.80 1.33
C ASN A 137 -3.52 35.79 2.73
N ASP A 138 -4.10 36.92 3.13
CA ASP A 138 -4.78 37.11 4.42
C ASP A 138 -5.76 35.95 4.74
N GLY A 139 -5.28 34.98 5.54
CA GLY A 139 -6.08 33.91 6.12
C GLY A 139 -5.94 32.51 5.48
N LEU A 140 -5.17 32.32 4.41
CA LEU A 140 -4.94 30.99 3.80
C LEU A 140 -3.45 30.71 3.67
N TYR A 141 -2.89 30.04 4.69
CA TYR A 141 -1.55 29.48 4.63
C TYR A 141 -1.63 28.10 3.96
N PRO A 142 -0.96 27.86 2.82
CA PRO A 142 -0.91 26.52 2.27
C PRO A 142 -0.18 25.62 3.27
N SER A 143 -0.83 24.52 3.65
CA SER A 143 -0.19 23.53 4.50
C SER A 143 0.97 22.88 3.77
N LEU A 144 2.12 22.85 4.43
CA LEU A 144 3.31 22.22 3.91
C LEU A 144 3.33 20.77 4.39
N PRO A 145 3.34 19.77 3.49
CA PRO A 145 3.38 18.36 3.89
C PRO A 145 4.64 18.04 4.71
N LEU A 146 4.53 17.11 5.65
CA LEU A 146 5.70 16.51 6.30
C LEU A 146 6.09 15.15 5.72
N SER A 147 5.22 14.56 4.89
CA SER A 147 5.50 13.31 4.18
C SER A 147 4.69 13.17 2.88
N MET A 148 5.20 12.37 1.94
CA MET A 148 4.49 11.94 0.73
C MET A 148 4.75 10.45 0.48
N GLY A 149 3.82 9.59 0.94
CA GLY A 149 4.09 8.15 1.01
C GLY A 149 5.23 7.87 1.97
N ASP A 150 6.24 7.13 1.51
CA ASP A 150 7.44 6.80 2.30
C ASP A 150 8.50 7.92 2.32
N VAL A 151 8.27 9.02 1.61
CA VAL A 151 9.21 10.16 1.55
C VAL A 151 8.94 11.10 2.71
N GLU A 152 9.93 11.30 3.57
CA GLU A 152 9.93 12.31 4.63
C GLU A 152 10.27 13.68 4.04
N ILE A 153 9.56 14.73 4.43
CA ILE A 153 9.77 16.10 3.93
C ILE A 153 10.10 17.01 5.10
N ARG A 154 11.24 17.69 4.99
CA ARG A 154 11.65 18.74 5.93
C ARG A 154 11.72 20.09 5.22
N TRP A 155 11.14 21.10 5.84
CA TRP A 155 11.11 22.45 5.30
C TRP A 155 12.14 23.36 5.97
N VAL A 156 12.75 24.23 5.17
CA VAL A 156 13.75 25.22 5.63
C VAL A 156 13.50 26.54 4.91
N SER A 157 13.40 27.63 5.67
CA SER A 157 13.39 28.98 5.10
C SER A 157 14.82 29.49 4.87
N CYS A 158 15.06 30.14 3.73
CA CYS A 158 16.33 30.82 3.46
C CYS A 158 16.43 32.21 4.11
N ASP A 159 15.31 32.78 4.56
CA ASP A 159 15.28 34.04 5.30
C ASP A 159 14.22 33.97 6.42
N THR A 160 14.65 33.53 7.60
CA THR A 160 13.79 33.41 8.79
C THR A 160 13.37 34.76 9.38
N SER A 161 13.97 35.87 8.94
CA SER A 161 13.54 37.21 9.36
C SER A 161 12.26 37.67 8.65
N ALA A 162 11.96 37.09 7.47
CA ALA A 162 10.77 37.41 6.69
C ALA A 162 9.77 36.25 6.64
N VAL A 163 10.23 35.00 6.57
CA VAL A 163 9.38 33.80 6.58
C VAL A 163 9.94 32.76 7.53
N GLU A 164 9.21 32.42 8.57
CA GLU A 164 9.52 31.27 9.43
C GLU A 164 8.65 30.07 9.05
N ILE A 165 9.15 28.86 9.29
CA ILE A 165 8.40 27.63 9.09
C ILE A 165 8.30 26.93 10.43
N GLU A 166 7.07 26.73 10.90
CA GLU A 166 6.79 26.01 12.13
C GLU A 166 6.29 24.61 11.79
N THR A 167 6.95 23.59 12.34
CA THR A 167 6.59 22.19 12.12
C THR A 167 5.61 21.74 13.18
N GLY A 168 4.36 21.45 12.77
CA GLY A 168 3.36 20.79 13.60
C GLY A 168 3.49 19.26 13.57
N ASN A 169 2.51 18.58 14.15
CA ASN A 169 2.49 17.10 14.20
C ASN A 169 2.13 16.45 12.85
N GLU A 170 1.32 17.11 12.03
CA GLU A 170 0.82 16.56 10.75
C GLU A 170 1.25 17.38 9.53
N GLU A 171 1.43 18.70 9.71
CA GLU A 171 1.77 19.64 8.65
C GLU A 171 2.73 20.73 9.18
N ALA A 172 3.51 21.33 8.28
CA ALA A 172 4.26 22.55 8.55
C ALA A 172 3.46 23.78 8.08
N MET A 173 3.61 24.88 8.82
CA MET A 173 2.93 26.14 8.54
C MET A 173 3.95 27.24 8.23
N ILE A 174 3.60 28.09 7.27
CA ILE A 174 4.38 29.27 6.92
C ILE A 174 3.92 30.42 7.80
N ILE A 175 4.86 31.02 8.53
CA ILE A 175 4.62 32.20 9.36
C ILE A 175 5.25 33.40 8.66
N ASN A 176 4.41 34.38 8.28
CA ASN A 176 4.89 35.64 7.75
C ASN A 176 5.44 36.52 8.90
N LYS A 177 6.73 36.83 8.84
CA LYS A 177 7.43 37.75 9.77
C LYS A 177 7.87 39.04 9.10
N ASN A 178 7.46 39.28 7.86
CA ASN A 178 7.94 40.43 7.10
C ASN A 178 7.43 41.75 7.69
N GLN A 179 8.33 42.54 8.26
CA GLN A 179 8.07 43.87 8.84
C GLN A 179 8.78 45.00 8.08
N SER A 180 9.25 44.77 6.84
CA SER A 180 10.05 45.77 6.13
C SER A 180 9.28 46.95 5.53
N GLY A 181 7.94 46.94 5.58
CA GLY A 181 7.10 47.96 4.91
C GLY A 181 6.96 47.77 3.40
N GLU A 182 7.55 46.70 2.86
CA GLU A 182 7.49 46.28 1.46
C GLU A 182 7.39 44.76 1.40
N ASP A 183 6.76 44.23 0.35
CA ASP A 183 6.62 42.80 0.10
C ASP A 183 7.97 42.13 -0.19
N LYS A 184 8.15 40.90 0.29
CA LYS A 184 9.38 40.12 0.06
C LYS A 184 9.10 38.81 -0.65
N MET A 185 10.01 38.44 -1.54
CA MET A 185 10.04 37.10 -2.16
C MET A 185 11.11 36.26 -1.47
N VAL A 186 10.69 35.33 -0.60
CA VAL A 186 11.59 34.50 0.21
C VAL A 186 11.67 33.10 -0.37
N LYS A 187 12.87 32.56 -0.54
CA LYS A 187 13.04 31.16 -0.95
C LYS A 187 12.85 30.25 0.26
N ILE A 188 12.06 29.19 0.09
CA ILE A 188 12.01 28.06 1.00
C ILE A 188 12.45 26.79 0.28
N LYS A 189 12.97 25.83 1.04
CA LYS A 189 13.48 24.56 0.55
C LYS A 189 12.72 23.41 1.20
N ALA A 190 12.19 22.51 0.39
CA ALA A 190 11.78 21.17 0.80
C ALA A 190 12.95 20.21 0.61
N VAL A 191 13.37 19.56 1.70
CA VAL A 191 14.36 18.48 1.70
C VAL A 191 13.58 17.16 1.81
N LEU A 192 13.49 16.45 0.68
CA LEU A 192 12.85 15.15 0.58
C LEU A 192 13.88 14.08 0.91
N LYS A 193 13.52 13.17 1.81
CA LYS A 193 14.38 12.07 2.25
C LYS A 193 13.65 10.75 2.07
N LEU A 194 14.36 9.79 1.47
CA LEU A 194 13.93 8.40 1.37
C LEU A 194 15.16 7.53 1.64
N GLN A 195 15.09 6.71 2.70
CA GLN A 195 16.25 5.97 3.21
C GLN A 195 17.43 6.93 3.51
N ASN A 196 18.57 6.74 2.84
CA ASN A 196 19.77 7.59 2.97
C ASN A 196 19.96 8.57 1.78
N LEU A 197 18.96 8.67 0.90
CA LEU A 197 18.99 9.57 -0.24
C LEU A 197 18.17 10.84 0.03
N TYR A 198 18.61 11.92 -0.60
CA TYR A 198 18.03 13.24 -0.42
C TYR A 198 17.80 13.91 -1.78
N LYS A 199 16.71 14.67 -1.87
CA LYS A 199 16.44 15.56 -2.99
C LYS A 199 15.91 16.89 -2.48
N GLU A 200 16.41 17.98 -3.04
CA GLU A 200 15.99 19.33 -2.64
C GLU A 200 15.09 19.94 -3.72
N VAL A 201 14.04 20.63 -3.28
CA VAL A 201 13.12 21.38 -4.13
C VAL A 201 12.94 22.77 -3.54
N CYS A 202 13.09 23.80 -4.37
CA CYS A 202 12.95 25.19 -3.94
C CYS A 202 11.63 25.78 -4.41
N PHE A 203 11.02 26.57 -3.53
CA PHE A 203 9.80 27.34 -3.74
C PHE A 203 10.06 28.81 -3.39
N THR A 204 9.28 29.71 -3.98
CA THR A 204 9.31 31.12 -3.63
C THR A 204 8.04 31.47 -2.87
N VAL A 205 8.18 32.06 -1.69
CA VAL A 205 7.06 32.55 -0.88
C VAL A 205 6.96 34.05 -1.08
N HIS A 206 5.81 34.54 -1.51
CA HIS A 206 5.48 35.96 -1.46
C HIS A 206 4.96 36.27 -0.06
N ALA A 207 5.79 36.99 0.70
CA ALA A 207 5.53 37.43 2.06
C ALA A 207 5.13 38.92 2.03
N PRO A 208 3.83 39.25 2.08
CA PRO A 208 3.39 40.64 2.09
C PRO A 208 3.90 41.34 3.35
N SER A 209 4.07 42.66 3.30
CA SER A 209 4.36 43.41 4.52
C SER A 209 3.20 43.28 5.51
N ALA A 210 3.52 42.88 6.75
CA ALA A 210 2.61 42.98 7.89
C ALA A 210 2.46 44.44 8.36
#